data_AF-A0A1N6F1J3-F1
#
_entry.id   AF-A0A1N6F1J3-F1
#
_cell.length_a   1.000
_cell.length_b   1.000
_cell.length_c   1.000
_cell.angle_alpha   90.00
_cell.angle_beta   90.00
_cell.angle_gamma   90.00
#
_symmetry.space_group_name_H-M   'P 1'
#
loop_
_entity.id
_entity.type
_entity.pdbx_description
1 polymer ?
#
loop_
_entity_poly.entity_id
_entity_poly.type
_entity_poly.pdbx_seq_one_letter_code
_entity_poly.pdbx_strand_id
1 'polypeptide(L)'
;MKLKYFKILFGFFLLFSLLGCSVLTDFYIQNLTNERKIIIIKYKFNIKSKLENDSSGEYSFNYKNGIASPKEFRNNKNLPSLNKTIINDYQIEVVLPPSSTTRVEKTLNYHWRSRSINNIKIDNKEIKIEDIESQSIKDKSDYIYKIE
;
A
#
# COMPACT_ATOMS: atom_id res chain seq x y z
N MET A 1 -22.10 -7.78 -44.76
CA MET A 1 -22.25 -8.02 -43.30
C MET A 1 -23.22 -6.98 -42.74
N LYS A 2 -24.43 -7.39 -42.29
CA LYS A 2 -25.57 -6.46 -42.04
C LYS A 2 -25.26 -5.47 -40.90
N LEU A 3 -25.63 -4.19 -41.06
CA LEU A 3 -25.48 -3.10 -40.09
C LEU A 3 -25.91 -3.45 -38.65
N LYS A 4 -26.85 -4.39 -38.49
CA LYS A 4 -27.30 -4.93 -37.19
C LYS A 4 -26.18 -5.58 -36.38
N TYR A 5 -25.29 -6.34 -37.01
CA TYR A 5 -24.19 -7.02 -36.31
C TYR A 5 -23.13 -6.02 -35.84
N PHE A 6 -22.91 -4.94 -36.59
CA PHE A 6 -21.99 -3.87 -36.21
C PHE A 6 -22.49 -3.09 -34.98
N LYS A 7 -23.80 -2.83 -34.89
CA LYS A 7 -24.42 -2.18 -33.72
C LYS A 7 -24.33 -3.05 -32.45
N ILE A 8 -24.49 -4.38 -32.58
CA ILE A 8 -24.34 -5.31 -31.46
C ILE A 8 -22.88 -5.38 -31.00
N LEU A 9 -21.94 -5.48 -31.94
CA LEU A 9 -20.50 -5.51 -31.63
C LEU A 9 -20.05 -4.20 -30.95
N PHE A 10 -20.53 -3.05 -31.44
CA PHE A 10 -20.25 -1.74 -30.84
C PHE A 10 -20.87 -1.61 -29.45
N GLY A 11 -22.10 -2.09 -29.24
CA GLY A 11 -22.74 -2.14 -27.93
C GLY A 11 -21.96 -3.00 -26.93
N PHE A 12 -21.46 -4.16 -27.37
CA PHE A 12 -20.56 -4.99 -26.55
C PHE A 12 -19.25 -4.27 -26.23
N PHE A 13 -18.62 -3.62 -27.20
CA PHE A 13 -17.37 -2.87 -26.98
C PHE A 13 -17.53 -1.72 -25.98
N LEU A 14 -18.68 -1.03 -26.01
CA LEU A 14 -19.02 0.05 -25.09
C LEU A 14 -19.32 -0.45 -23.67
N LEU A 15 -19.84 -1.67 -23.53
CA LEU A 15 -20.00 -2.34 -22.23
C LEU A 15 -18.64 -2.73 -21.63
N PHE A 16 -17.70 -3.21 -22.46
CA PHE A 16 -16.35 -3.57 -22.01
C PHE A 16 -15.51 -2.35 -21.57
N SER A 17 -15.75 -1.17 -22.15
CA SER A 17 -15.01 0.05 -21.75
C SER A 17 -15.39 0.58 -20.37
N LEU A 18 -16.51 0.14 -19.79
CA LEU A 18 -16.97 0.54 -18.45
C LEU A 18 -16.50 -0.40 -17.32
N LEU A 19 -15.84 -1.53 -17.64
CA LEU A 19 -15.51 -2.56 -16.64
C LEU A 19 -14.24 -2.27 -15.82
N GLY A 20 -13.50 -1.20 -16.13
CA GLY A 20 -12.17 -0.97 -15.57
C GLY A 20 -12.01 0.36 -14.83
N CYS A 21 -12.75 0.58 -13.74
CA CYS A 21 -12.38 1.67 -12.83
C CYS A 21 -11.28 1.19 -11.87
N SER A 22 -10.06 1.70 -12.07
CA SER A 22 -8.97 1.49 -11.12
C SER A 22 -9.09 2.45 -9.94
N VAL A 23 -8.94 1.94 -8.71
CA VAL A 23 -9.02 2.73 -7.48
C VAL A 23 -7.68 2.74 -6.79
N LEU A 24 -7.20 3.93 -6.42
CA LEU A 24 -6.01 4.08 -5.58
C LEU A 24 -6.33 3.60 -4.15
N THR A 25 -5.49 2.72 -3.64
CA THR A 25 -5.66 2.02 -2.36
C THR A 25 -4.32 2.03 -1.65
N ASP A 26 -4.07 3.08 -0.87
CA ASP A 26 -2.85 3.24 -0.10
C ASP A 26 -2.98 2.48 1.23
N PHE A 27 -1.88 1.87 1.67
CA PHE A 27 -1.79 1.22 2.97
C PHE A 27 -0.86 2.01 3.88
N TYR A 28 -1.36 2.33 5.07
CA TYR A 28 -0.68 3.13 6.07
C TYR A 28 -0.48 2.33 7.36
N ILE A 29 0.64 2.59 8.02
CA ILE A 29 0.86 2.20 9.41
C ILE A 29 1.02 3.47 10.24
N GLN A 30 0.28 3.55 11.36
CA GLN A 30 0.40 4.58 12.38
C GLN A 30 1.08 4.00 13.61
N ASN A 31 2.25 4.53 13.96
CA ASN A 31 2.89 4.22 15.23
C ASN A 31 2.38 5.21 16.27
N LEU A 32 1.46 4.76 17.13
CA LEU A 32 0.85 5.58 18.19
C LEU A 32 1.73 5.64 19.45
N THR A 33 2.77 4.80 19.50
CA THR A 33 3.68 4.72 20.65
C THR A 33 4.64 5.91 20.69
N ASN A 34 5.26 6.12 21.87
CA ASN A 34 6.33 7.10 22.06
C ASN A 34 7.72 6.54 21.67
N GLU A 35 7.78 5.31 21.17
CA GLU A 35 9.01 4.63 20.80
C GLU A 35 9.08 4.39 19.29
N ARG A 36 10.30 4.18 18.79
CA ARG A 36 10.47 3.72 17.40
C ARG A 36 10.00 2.27 17.30
N LYS A 37 9.38 1.92 16.17
CA LYS A 37 8.99 0.54 15.88
C LYS A 37 9.72 0.03 14.66
N ILE A 38 10.36 -1.13 14.80
CA ILE A 38 10.98 -1.82 13.69
C ILE A 38 9.94 -2.74 13.09
N ILE A 39 9.71 -2.58 11.79
CA ILE A 39 8.87 -3.49 11.02
C ILE A 39 9.70 -4.19 9.95
N ILE A 40 9.42 -5.47 9.74
CA ILE A 40 9.95 -6.24 8.62
C ILE A 40 8.78 -6.66 7.76
N ILE A 41 8.77 -6.23 6.50
CA ILE A 41 7.70 -6.54 5.56
C ILE A 41 8.19 -7.65 4.65
N LYS A 42 7.45 -8.77 4.63
CA LYS A 42 7.69 -9.88 3.73
C LYS A 42 6.76 -9.80 2.54
N TYR A 43 7.34 -9.81 1.35
CA TYR A 43 6.62 -9.71 0.09
C TYR A 43 6.36 -11.09 -0.52
N LYS A 44 5.32 -11.16 -1.35
CA LYS A 44 4.97 -12.32 -2.19
C LYS A 44 5.83 -12.39 -3.46
N PHE A 45 6.66 -11.39 -3.71
CA PHE A 45 7.54 -11.26 -4.87
C PHE A 45 8.92 -10.71 -4.48
N ASN A 46 9.88 -10.74 -5.41
CA ASN A 46 11.21 -10.16 -5.21
C ASN A 46 11.13 -8.62 -5.10
N ILE A 47 11.08 -8.11 -3.87
CA ILE A 47 10.96 -6.67 -3.56
C ILE A 47 12.24 -5.91 -3.91
N LYS A 48 13.42 -6.54 -3.78
CA LYS A 48 14.70 -5.91 -4.11
C LYS A 48 14.70 -5.42 -5.56
N SER A 49 14.33 -6.30 -6.50
CA SER A 49 14.23 -5.96 -7.92
C SER A 49 13.15 -4.91 -8.19
N LYS A 50 12.04 -4.92 -7.44
CA LYS A 50 10.98 -3.91 -7.58
C LYS A 50 11.41 -2.53 -7.11
N LEU A 51 12.16 -2.44 -6.01
CA LEU A 51 12.68 -1.18 -5.47
C LEU A 51 13.64 -0.49 -6.44
N GLU A 52 14.52 -1.25 -7.10
CA GLU A 52 15.46 -0.73 -8.10
C GLU A 52 14.73 -0.08 -9.30
N ASN A 53 13.49 -0.48 -9.56
CA ASN A 53 12.68 -0.04 -10.70
C ASN A 53 11.45 0.80 -10.29
N ASP A 54 11.33 1.22 -9.02
CA ASP A 54 10.14 1.94 -8.55
C ASP A 54 10.18 3.42 -8.96
N SER A 55 9.62 3.70 -10.14
CA SER A 55 9.43 5.06 -10.64
C SER A 55 8.13 5.73 -10.14
N SER A 56 7.21 4.95 -9.57
CA SER A 56 5.86 5.42 -9.21
C SER A 56 5.73 5.86 -7.75
N GLY A 57 6.75 5.56 -6.94
CA GLY A 57 6.75 5.76 -5.49
C GLY A 57 5.84 4.78 -4.76
N GLU A 58 5.56 3.62 -5.35
CA GLU A 58 4.76 2.54 -4.75
C GLU A 58 5.36 2.12 -3.41
N TYR A 59 6.68 1.98 -3.34
CA TYR A 59 7.44 1.57 -2.17
C TYR A 59 8.27 2.74 -1.63
N SER A 60 7.70 3.95 -1.63
CA SER A 60 8.39 5.16 -1.19
C SER A 60 8.65 5.21 0.31
N PHE A 61 7.78 4.64 1.16
CA PHE A 61 7.87 4.77 2.63
C PHE A 61 7.94 6.22 3.11
N ASN A 62 7.17 7.11 2.47
CA ASN A 62 7.03 8.47 2.99
C ASN A 62 6.38 8.43 4.37
N TYR A 63 6.75 9.38 5.23
CA TYR A 63 6.17 9.50 6.56
C TYR A 63 5.89 10.95 6.93
N LYS A 64 4.98 11.11 7.90
CA LYS A 64 4.64 12.38 8.53
C LYS A 64 4.78 12.23 10.04
N ASN A 65 5.45 13.20 10.68
CA ASN A 65 5.41 13.33 12.14
C ASN A 65 3.97 13.71 12.55
N GLY A 66 3.40 12.92 13.45
CA GLY A 66 2.00 13.01 13.87
C GLY A 66 1.07 11.98 13.21
N ILE A 67 -0.09 11.82 13.83
CA ILE A 67 -1.16 10.94 13.36
C ILE A 67 -2.02 11.71 12.37
N ALA A 68 -2.09 11.23 11.12
CA ALA A 68 -2.77 11.90 10.03
C ALA A 68 -3.69 10.95 9.27
N SER A 69 -4.80 11.48 8.78
CA SER A 69 -5.66 10.76 7.84
C SER A 69 -4.97 10.61 6.46
N PRO A 70 -5.33 9.60 5.64
CA PRO A 70 -4.86 9.46 4.27
C PRO A 70 -5.02 10.73 3.43
N LYS A 71 -6.13 11.46 3.59
CA LYS A 71 -6.36 12.74 2.91
C LYS A 71 -5.33 13.80 3.32
N GLU A 72 -5.13 13.99 4.61
CA GLU A 72 -4.14 14.95 5.12
C GLU A 72 -2.71 14.57 4.73
N PHE A 73 -2.40 13.28 4.74
CA PHE A 73 -1.10 12.76 4.32
C PHE A 73 -0.82 13.09 2.86
N ARG A 74 -1.77 12.79 1.95
CA ARG A 74 -1.63 13.08 0.51
C ARG A 74 -1.56 14.57 0.18
N ASN A 75 -2.20 15.42 0.98
CA ASN A 75 -2.15 16.87 0.78
C ASN A 75 -0.76 17.45 1.07
N ASN A 76 0.12 16.73 1.78
CA ASN A 76 1.49 17.16 2.00
C ASN A 76 2.39 16.69 0.85
N LYS A 77 2.89 17.64 0.06
CA LYS A 77 3.68 17.36 -1.14
C LYS A 77 5.14 17.01 -0.85
N ASN A 78 5.67 17.37 0.32
CA ASN A 78 7.10 17.31 0.64
C ASN A 78 7.36 16.43 1.86
N LEU A 79 6.86 15.19 1.83
CA LEU A 79 7.06 14.25 2.92
C LEU A 79 8.43 13.55 2.80
N PRO A 80 9.22 13.50 3.88
CA PRO A 80 10.46 12.73 3.88
C PRO A 80 10.19 11.22 3.69
N SER A 81 11.17 10.52 3.14
CA SER A 81 11.17 9.05 3.02
C SER A 81 11.92 8.43 4.18
N LEU A 82 11.43 7.31 4.70
CA LEU A 82 12.20 6.47 5.61
C LEU A 82 13.28 5.70 4.83
N ASN A 83 14.40 5.44 5.52
CA ASN A 83 15.41 4.52 5.04
C ASN A 83 14.86 3.08 5.10
N LYS A 84 15.25 2.27 4.13
CA LYS A 84 14.86 0.87 4.00
C LYS A 84 16.13 0.03 4.03
N THR A 85 16.16 -1.00 4.87
CA THR A 85 17.24 -1.97 4.87
C THR A 85 16.75 -3.23 4.17
N ILE A 86 17.41 -3.62 3.08
CA ILE A 86 17.07 -4.87 2.38
C ILE A 86 17.70 -6.03 3.15
N ILE A 87 16.87 -6.90 3.72
CA ILE A 87 17.34 -8.09 4.44
C ILE A 87 17.66 -9.20 3.44
N ASN A 88 16.78 -9.41 2.47
CA ASN A 88 16.94 -10.34 1.36
C ASN A 88 16.02 -9.93 0.20
N ASP A 89 15.98 -10.75 -0.85
CA ASP A 89 15.20 -10.48 -2.06
C ASP A 89 13.70 -10.28 -1.82
N TYR A 90 13.13 -10.77 -0.70
CA TYR A 90 11.70 -10.75 -0.40
C TYR A 90 11.35 -9.94 0.86
N GLN A 91 12.34 -9.36 1.54
CA GLN A 91 12.14 -8.72 2.84
C GLN A 91 12.88 -7.40 2.95
N ILE A 92 12.16 -6.41 3.49
CA ILE A 92 12.73 -5.12 3.85
C ILE A 92 12.40 -4.80 5.30
N GLU A 93 13.31 -4.11 5.95
CA GLU A 93 13.14 -3.53 7.27
C GLU A 93 12.99 -2.01 7.15
N VAL A 94 12.06 -1.47 7.93
CA VAL A 94 11.80 -0.04 8.04
C VAL A 94 11.61 0.34 9.51
N VAL A 95 12.24 1.44 9.91
CA VAL A 95 12.11 1.99 11.27
C VAL A 95 11.07 3.11 11.28
N LEU A 96 9.91 2.84 11.88
CA LEU A 96 8.83 3.81 12.04
C LEU A 96 9.14 4.77 13.20
N PRO A 97 9.13 6.10 12.98
CA PRO A 97 9.27 7.07 14.06
C PRO A 97 8.13 6.97 15.08
N PRO A 98 8.34 7.38 16.34
CA PRO A 98 7.26 7.49 17.32
C PRO A 98 6.20 8.49 16.86
N SER A 99 4.94 8.28 17.29
CA SER A 99 3.83 9.19 17.01
C SER A 99 3.76 9.63 15.55
N SER A 100 3.82 8.70 14.61
CA SER A 100 3.94 9.00 13.18
C SER A 100 2.97 8.21 12.32
N THR A 101 2.73 8.73 11.10
CA THR A 101 2.01 8.02 10.04
C THR A 101 2.97 7.74 8.90
N THR A 102 3.07 6.49 8.47
CA THR A 102 3.90 6.07 7.34
C THR A 102 3.02 5.43 6.27
N ARG A 103 3.18 5.85 5.02
CA ARG A 103 2.60 5.11 3.89
C ARG A 103 3.53 3.97 3.53
N VAL A 104 3.07 2.74 3.76
CA VAL A 104 3.84 1.53 3.46
C VAL A 104 3.84 1.26 1.97
N GLU A 105 2.66 1.25 1.35
CA GLU A 105 2.52 1.05 -0.09
C GLU A 105 1.44 1.93 -0.70
N LYS A 106 1.72 2.42 -1.91
CA LYS A 106 0.77 3.13 -2.77
C LYS A 106 0.38 2.22 -3.93
N THR A 107 -0.78 1.57 -3.84
CA THR A 107 -1.19 0.55 -4.82
C THR A 107 -2.54 0.87 -5.46
N LEU A 108 -2.91 0.10 -6.47
CA LEU A 108 -4.24 0.12 -7.06
C LEU A 108 -5.01 -1.14 -6.64
N ASN A 109 -6.34 -1.05 -6.58
CA ASN A 109 -7.24 -2.18 -6.46
C ASN A 109 -6.87 -3.15 -5.33
N TYR A 110 -6.42 -2.59 -4.20
CA TYR A 110 -6.04 -3.29 -2.98
C TYR A 110 -4.89 -4.29 -3.18
N HIS A 111 -4.00 -4.05 -4.14
CA HIS A 111 -2.92 -4.96 -4.45
C HIS A 111 -1.93 -5.16 -3.30
N TRP A 112 -1.79 -4.17 -2.41
CA TRP A 112 -0.96 -4.29 -1.20
C TRP A 112 -1.31 -5.56 -0.39
N ARG A 113 -2.61 -5.87 -0.22
CA ARG A 113 -3.06 -7.07 0.52
C ARG A 113 -3.11 -8.34 -0.33
N SER A 114 -3.65 -8.25 -1.55
CA SER A 114 -3.92 -9.45 -2.34
C SER A 114 -2.68 -9.98 -3.07
N ARG A 115 -1.77 -9.11 -3.48
CA ARG A 115 -0.67 -9.42 -4.42
C ARG A 115 0.72 -9.07 -3.91
N SER A 116 0.83 -8.12 -2.98
CA SER A 116 2.13 -7.57 -2.58
C SER A 116 2.65 -8.15 -1.28
N ILE A 117 2.04 -7.77 -0.16
CA ILE A 117 2.51 -8.14 1.16
C ILE A 117 1.98 -9.55 1.50
N ASN A 118 2.84 -10.37 2.08
CA ASN A 118 2.49 -11.66 2.66
C ASN A 118 2.21 -11.51 4.15
N ASN A 119 3.16 -10.94 4.87
CA ASN A 119 3.05 -10.67 6.30
C ASN A 119 3.97 -9.53 6.71
N ILE A 120 3.72 -9.00 7.90
CA ILE A 120 4.55 -7.97 8.53
C ILE A 120 4.92 -8.48 9.91
N LYS A 121 6.23 -8.49 10.19
CA LYS A 121 6.74 -8.68 11.53
C LYS A 121 6.88 -7.32 12.19
N ILE A 122 6.24 -7.15 13.34
CA ILE A 122 6.34 -5.96 14.17
C ILE A 122 6.96 -6.41 15.49
N ASP A 123 8.09 -5.82 15.84
CA ASP A 123 8.94 -6.30 16.94
C ASP A 123 9.29 -7.79 16.74
N ASN A 124 8.77 -8.69 17.59
CA ASN A 124 8.99 -10.14 17.49
C ASN A 124 7.76 -10.95 17.04
N LYS A 125 6.66 -10.28 16.67
CA LYS A 125 5.42 -10.95 16.26
C LYS A 125 5.22 -10.83 14.76
N GLU A 126 5.13 -11.97 14.08
CA GLU A 126 4.74 -12.05 12.67
C GLU A 126 3.21 -12.03 12.57
N ILE A 127 2.66 -11.11 11.79
CA ILE A 127 1.23 -10.90 11.61
C ILE A 127 0.92 -11.05 10.12
N LYS A 128 -0.03 -11.93 9.77
CA LYS A 128 -0.43 -12.12 8.38
C LYS A 128 -1.13 -10.88 7.84
N ILE A 129 -1.03 -10.65 6.53
CA ILE A 129 -1.62 -9.47 5.93
C ILE A 129 -3.15 -9.45 6.03
N GLU A 130 -3.79 -10.62 6.05
CA GLU A 130 -5.24 -10.77 6.24
C GLU A 130 -5.67 -10.33 7.65
N ASP A 131 -4.86 -10.65 8.67
CA ASP A 131 -5.10 -10.21 10.04
C ASP A 131 -4.93 -8.69 10.16
N ILE A 132 -3.87 -8.14 9.55
CA ILE A 132 -3.64 -6.69 9.46
C ILE A 132 -4.81 -5.99 8.77
N GLU A 133 -5.31 -6.52 7.66
CA GLU A 133 -6.47 -5.97 6.96
C GLU A 133 -7.69 -5.92 7.88
N SER A 134 -8.01 -7.03 8.55
CA SER A 134 -9.19 -7.13 9.42
C SER A 134 -9.13 -6.19 10.64
N GLN A 135 -7.93 -5.88 11.11
CA GLN A 135 -7.68 -4.98 12.25
C GLN A 135 -7.46 -3.52 11.82
N SER A 136 -7.33 -3.26 10.52
CA SER A 136 -7.11 -1.91 10.00
C SER A 136 -8.40 -1.11 9.95
N ILE A 137 -8.29 0.19 10.21
CA ILE A 137 -9.36 1.14 9.95
C ILE A 137 -9.38 1.44 8.45
N LYS A 138 -10.54 1.25 7.83
CA LYS A 138 -10.77 1.62 6.43
C LYS A 138 -11.21 3.07 6.32
N ASP A 139 -10.47 3.87 5.57
CA ASP A 139 -10.85 5.24 5.18
C ASP A 139 -11.02 5.29 3.66
N LYS A 140 -12.29 5.23 3.22
CA LYS A 140 -12.66 5.05 1.80
C LYS A 140 -12.03 3.81 1.19
N SER A 141 -11.01 3.98 0.36
CA SER A 141 -10.27 2.91 -0.31
C SER A 141 -8.93 2.61 0.35
N ASP A 142 -8.52 3.42 1.32
CA ASP A 142 -7.25 3.29 2.03
C ASP A 142 -7.43 2.51 3.34
N TYR A 143 -6.33 1.96 3.83
CA TYR A 143 -6.30 1.20 5.08
C TYR A 143 -5.23 1.73 6.01
N ILE A 144 -5.56 1.79 7.30
CA ILE A 144 -4.71 2.31 8.36
C ILE A 144 -4.61 1.26 9.45
N TYR A 145 -3.43 0.66 9.59
CA TYR A 145 -3.11 -0.21 10.71
C TYR A 145 -2.45 0.61 11.83
N LYS A 146 -2.88 0.41 13.07
CA LYS A 146 -2.36 1.14 14.24
C LYS A 146 -1.50 0.20 15.09
N ILE A 147 -0.32 0.67 15.46
CA ILE A 147 0.54 0.06 16.46
C ILE A 147 0.35 0.87 17.75
N GLU A 148 -0.10 0.20 18.80
CA GLU A 148 -0.37 0.75 20.14
C GLU A 148 0.61 0.21 21.18
#